data_AF-A0A1N7UA45-F1
#
_entry.id   AF-A0A1N7UA45-F1
#
_cell.length_a   1.000
_cell.length_b   1.000
_cell.length_c   1.000
_cell.angle_alpha   90.00
_cell.angle_beta   90.00
_cell.angle_gamma   90.00
#
_symmetry.space_group_name_H-M   'P 1'
#
loop_
_entity.id
_entity.type
_entity.pdbx_description
1 polymer ?
#
loop_
_entity_poly.entity_id
_entity_poly.type
_entity_poly.pdbx_seq_one_letter_code
_entity_poly.pdbx_strand_id
1 'polypeptide(L)'
;MRGLIAAVAMAISYSVASTAMASDDFKVQVLTRALAYRECVELYARAHSGPGASPTEIADASSVRCQKQFEEFRSYYQANIVDNFPIDASSAKSKNVTTQAKSYLQAQMIQSLKEVQDAAKGEAAAIVIDQRNR
;
A
#
# COMPACT_ATOMS: atom_id res chain seq x y z
N MET A 1 7.54 9.66 -65.17
CA MET A 1 6.75 10.00 -63.97
C MET A 1 6.63 8.74 -63.12
N ARG A 2 7.01 8.84 -61.85
CA ARG A 2 6.92 7.78 -60.83
C ARG A 2 5.44 7.60 -60.43
N GLY A 3 5.04 6.36 -60.16
CA GLY A 3 3.77 6.04 -59.49
C GLY A 3 3.94 4.74 -58.72
N LEU A 4 4.24 4.88 -57.43
CA LEU A 4 4.56 3.81 -56.48
C LEU A 4 3.32 3.08 -55.95
N ILE A 5 3.57 1.83 -55.59
CA ILE A 5 2.75 0.83 -54.91
C ILE A 5 2.20 1.38 -53.57
N ALA A 6 0.96 1.02 -53.22
CA ALA A 6 0.47 1.11 -51.84
C ALA A 6 -0.11 -0.26 -51.41
N ALA A 7 0.72 -1.03 -50.72
CA ALA A 7 0.29 -2.18 -49.93
C ALA A 7 -0.16 -1.67 -48.56
N VAL A 8 -1.40 -1.95 -48.19
CA VAL A 8 -1.96 -1.64 -46.87
C VAL A 8 -1.40 -2.64 -45.86
N ALA A 9 -0.43 -2.20 -45.06
CA ALA A 9 0.02 -2.94 -43.90
C ALA A 9 -0.98 -2.71 -42.76
N MET A 10 -1.79 -3.72 -42.45
CA MET A 10 -2.56 -3.76 -41.20
C MET A 10 -1.56 -3.99 -40.04
N ALA A 11 -1.22 -2.92 -39.34
CA ALA A 11 -0.49 -2.99 -38.10
C ALA A 11 -1.41 -3.60 -37.02
N ILE A 12 -1.11 -4.84 -36.63
CA ILE A 12 -1.68 -5.49 -35.45
C ILE A 12 -1.26 -4.64 -34.23
N SER A 13 -2.21 -3.89 -33.67
CA SER A 13 -2.04 -3.16 -32.43
C SER A 13 -1.95 -4.16 -31.28
N TYR A 14 -0.73 -4.57 -30.92
CA TYR A 14 -0.48 -5.25 -29.67
C TYR A 14 -0.71 -4.24 -28.55
N SER A 15 -1.89 -4.30 -27.94
CA SER A 15 -2.25 -3.56 -26.74
C SER A 15 -1.30 -3.94 -25.61
N VAL A 16 -0.29 -3.09 -25.39
CA VAL A 16 0.45 -3.07 -24.13
C VAL A 16 -0.59 -2.80 -23.06
N ALA A 17 -0.87 -3.77 -22.18
CA ALA A 17 -1.59 -3.47 -20.96
C ALA A 17 -0.77 -2.35 -20.28
N SER A 18 -1.31 -1.13 -20.27
CA SER A 18 -0.55 0.05 -19.86
C SER A 18 0.01 -0.18 -18.47
N THR A 19 1.31 0.05 -18.28
CA THR A 19 1.97 0.06 -16.96
C THR A 19 1.25 0.94 -15.93
N ALA A 20 0.49 1.94 -16.40
CA ALA A 20 -0.45 2.72 -15.61
C ALA A 20 -1.54 1.85 -14.93
N MET A 21 -2.13 0.88 -15.63
CA MET A 21 -3.15 -0.02 -15.07
C MET A 21 -2.59 -0.94 -14.00
N ALA A 22 -1.34 -1.42 -14.15
CA ALA A 22 -0.67 -2.22 -13.13
C ALA A 22 -0.34 -1.39 -11.87
N SER A 23 0.09 -0.13 -12.06
CA SER A 23 0.33 0.80 -10.96
C SER A 23 -0.94 1.13 -10.17
N ASP A 24 -2.07 1.31 -10.85
CA ASP A 24 -3.34 1.62 -10.20
C ASP A 24 -3.93 0.40 -9.46
N ASP A 25 -3.83 -0.81 -10.03
CA ASP A 25 -4.22 -2.05 -9.32
C ASP A 25 -3.39 -2.23 -8.03
N PHE A 26 -2.07 -2.02 -8.11
CA PHE A 26 -1.20 -2.04 -6.93
C PHE A 26 -1.66 -1.07 -5.84
N LYS A 27 -1.94 0.20 -6.19
CA LYS A 27 -2.43 1.20 -5.22
C LYS A 27 -3.74 0.75 -4.59
N VAL A 28 -4.69 0.26 -5.38
CA VAL A 28 -5.99 -0.22 -4.88
C VAL A 28 -5.79 -1.38 -3.90
N GLN A 29 -4.90 -2.32 -4.21
CA GLN A 29 -4.63 -3.49 -3.38
C GLN A 29 -3.90 -3.13 -2.07
N VAL A 30 -2.98 -2.16 -2.12
CA VAL A 30 -2.32 -1.57 -0.94
C VAL A 30 -3.36 -0.88 -0.05
N LEU A 31 -4.21 -0.02 -0.62
CA LEU A 31 -5.25 0.71 0.11
C LEU A 31 -6.27 -0.24 0.74
N THR A 32 -6.73 -1.25 -0.01
CA THR A 32 -7.72 -2.23 0.48
C THR A 32 -7.21 -2.97 1.71
N ARG A 33 -5.94 -3.39 1.71
CA ARG A 33 -5.35 -4.08 2.86
C ARG A 33 -5.08 -3.14 4.03
N ALA A 34 -4.66 -1.91 3.77
CA ALA A 34 -4.51 -0.90 4.81
C ALA A 34 -5.86 -0.59 5.49
N LEU A 35 -6.94 -0.50 4.71
CA LEU A 35 -8.31 -0.33 5.23
C LEU A 35 -8.76 -1.55 6.05
N ALA A 36 -8.51 -2.78 5.59
CA ALA A 36 -8.87 -3.97 6.35
C ALA A 36 -8.17 -4.04 7.72
N TYR A 37 -6.89 -3.61 7.79
CA TYR A 37 -6.19 -3.49 9.07
C TYR A 37 -6.81 -2.41 9.97
N ARG A 38 -7.08 -1.21 9.44
CA ARG A 38 -7.71 -0.13 10.19
C ARG A 38 -9.10 -0.49 10.70
N GLU A 39 -9.92 -1.14 9.87
CA GLU A 39 -11.25 -1.61 10.24
C GLU A 39 -11.20 -2.63 11.38
N CYS A 40 -10.27 -3.58 11.34
CA CYS A 40 -10.05 -4.50 12.45
C CYS A 40 -9.75 -3.75 13.77
N VAL A 41 -8.86 -2.77 13.71
CA VAL A 41 -8.45 -1.96 14.87
C VAL A 41 -9.62 -1.17 15.44
N GLU A 42 -10.39 -0.53 14.56
CA GLU A 42 -11.59 0.24 14.92
C GLU A 42 -12.67 -0.64 15.54
N LEU A 43 -12.98 -1.79 14.92
CA LEU A 43 -13.98 -2.73 15.45
C LEU A 43 -13.57 -3.24 16.82
N TYR A 44 -12.29 -3.58 17.01
CA TYR A 44 -11.77 -3.99 18.31
C TYR A 44 -11.94 -2.86 19.34
N ALA A 45 -11.54 -1.63 19.01
CA ALA A 45 -11.64 -0.50 19.91
C ALA A 45 -13.10 -0.25 20.33
N ARG A 46 -14.04 -0.23 19.36
CA ARG A 46 -15.47 -0.06 19.63
C ARG A 46 -16.03 -1.15 20.54
N ALA A 47 -15.63 -2.41 20.34
CA ALA A 47 -16.13 -3.54 21.12
C ALA A 47 -15.59 -3.61 22.55
N HIS A 48 -14.45 -2.95 22.82
CA HIS A 48 -13.78 -2.98 24.13
C HIS A 48 -13.73 -1.59 24.80
N SER A 49 -14.49 -0.65 24.26
CA SER A 49 -14.71 0.67 24.85
C SER A 49 -15.80 0.61 25.92
N GLY A 50 -15.72 1.50 26.92
CA GLY A 50 -16.71 1.60 27.98
C GLY A 50 -16.20 2.37 29.21
N PRO A 51 -17.02 2.52 30.25
CA PRO A 51 -16.62 3.18 31.49
C PRO A 51 -15.38 2.51 32.10
N GLY A 52 -14.29 3.29 32.25
CA GLY A 52 -13.03 2.81 32.80
C GLY A 52 -12.08 2.15 31.79
N ALA A 53 -12.46 2.02 30.51
CA ALA A 53 -11.55 1.55 29.48
C ALA A 53 -10.38 2.53 29.30
N SER A 54 -9.16 2.01 29.25
CA SER A 54 -7.95 2.79 28.99
C SER A 54 -7.72 2.91 27.48
N PRO A 55 -7.70 4.13 26.91
CA PRO A 55 -7.47 4.32 25.48
C PRO A 55 -6.15 3.70 25.00
N THR A 56 -5.08 3.84 25.80
CA THR A 56 -3.76 3.30 25.47
C THR A 56 -3.75 1.78 25.48
N GLU A 57 -4.34 1.14 26.50
CA GLU A 57 -4.36 -0.33 26.60
C GLU A 57 -5.17 -0.96 25.46
N ILE A 58 -6.29 -0.34 25.09
CA ILE A 58 -7.12 -0.81 23.97
C ILE A 58 -6.41 -0.59 22.63
N ALA A 59 -5.72 0.53 22.42
CA ALA A 59 -4.96 0.78 21.20
C ALA A 59 -3.76 -0.17 21.03
N ASP A 60 -3.08 -0.54 22.13
CA ASP A 60 -2.01 -1.52 22.08
C ASP A 60 -2.56 -2.94 21.89
N ALA A 61 -3.65 -3.29 22.57
CA ALA A 61 -4.31 -4.58 22.40
C ALA A 61 -4.85 -4.77 20.97
N SER A 62 -5.46 -3.75 20.37
CA SER A 62 -5.96 -3.80 18.99
C SER A 62 -4.83 -4.07 17.99
N SER A 63 -3.65 -3.51 18.23
CA SER A 63 -2.48 -3.71 17.37
C SER A 63 -1.99 -5.16 17.38
N VAL A 64 -2.02 -5.80 18.55
CA VAL A 64 -1.71 -7.24 18.67
C VAL A 64 -2.80 -8.10 18.04
N ARG A 65 -4.07 -7.77 18.30
CA ARG A 65 -5.21 -8.55 17.80
C ARG A 65 -5.36 -8.49 16.28
N CYS A 66 -5.01 -7.36 15.68
CA CYS A 66 -5.08 -7.12 14.25
C CYS A 66 -3.73 -7.34 13.54
N GLN A 67 -2.78 -8.02 14.20
CA GLN A 67 -1.46 -8.31 13.64
C GLN A 67 -1.55 -9.06 12.31
N LYS A 68 -2.50 -10.00 12.17
CA LYS A 68 -2.69 -10.76 10.94
C LYS A 68 -2.96 -9.84 9.74
N GLN A 69 -3.90 -8.92 9.87
CA GLN A 69 -4.27 -7.97 8.81
C GLN A 69 -3.10 -7.03 8.49
N PHE A 70 -2.35 -6.60 9.51
CA PHE A 70 -1.15 -5.80 9.30
C PHE A 70 -0.06 -6.57 8.56
N GLU A 71 0.15 -7.85 8.88
CA GLU A 71 1.12 -8.71 8.19
C GLU A 71 0.73 -8.98 6.74
N GLU A 72 -0.55 -9.18 6.45
CA GLU A 72 -1.06 -9.30 5.07
C GLU A 72 -0.82 -8.00 4.27
N PHE A 73 -1.10 -6.84 4.87
CA PHE A 73 -0.80 -5.54 4.29
C PHE A 73 0.70 -5.38 4.01
N ARG A 74 1.55 -5.58 5.02
CA ARG A 74 3.00 -5.50 4.91
C ARG A 74 3.55 -6.41 3.83
N SER A 75 3.13 -7.68 3.83
CA SER A 75 3.66 -8.69 2.90
C SER A 75 3.30 -8.35 1.47
N TYR A 76 2.05 -7.92 1.21
CA TYR A 76 1.65 -7.49 -0.12
C TYR A 76 2.42 -6.25 -0.59
N TYR A 77 2.53 -5.23 0.27
CA TYR A 77 3.23 -3.99 -0.09
C TYR A 77 4.71 -4.28 -0.42
N GLN A 78 5.38 -5.07 0.42
CA GLN A 78 6.79 -5.45 0.23
C GLN A 78 7.03 -6.28 -1.03
N ALA A 79 6.14 -7.22 -1.34
CA ALA A 79 6.29 -8.07 -2.52
C ALA A 79 6.12 -7.28 -3.84
N ASN A 80 5.33 -6.21 -3.83
CA ASN A 80 4.87 -5.58 -5.08
C ASN A 80 5.43 -4.17 -5.32
N ILE A 81 5.99 -3.48 -4.31
CA ILE A 81 6.44 -2.09 -4.48
C ILE A 81 7.60 -1.94 -5.46
N VAL A 82 8.53 -2.90 -5.54
CA VAL A 82 9.66 -2.80 -6.46
C VAL A 82 9.23 -3.10 -7.90
N ASP A 83 8.33 -4.06 -8.07
CA ASP A 83 7.93 -4.54 -9.40
C ASP A 83 6.95 -3.58 -10.10
N ASN A 84 6.17 -2.81 -9.33
CA ASN A 84 5.26 -1.79 -9.85
C ASN A 84 5.95 -0.44 -10.16
N PHE A 85 7.25 -0.33 -9.90
CA PHE A 85 8.07 0.84 -10.24
C PHE A 85 9.27 0.39 -11.07
N PRO A 86 9.07 0.07 -12.37
CA PRO A 86 10.15 -0.41 -13.22
C PRO A 86 11.23 0.66 -13.38
N ILE A 87 12.47 0.30 -13.03
CA ILE A 87 13.65 1.16 -13.19
C ILE A 87 14.49 0.59 -14.34
N ASP A 88 14.78 1.41 -15.35
CA ASP A 88 15.68 1.03 -16.44
C ASP A 88 17.09 0.74 -15.89
N ALA A 89 17.65 -0.43 -16.25
CA ALA A 89 18.95 -0.93 -15.81
C ALA A 89 19.93 -1.18 -16.98
N SER A 90 19.68 -0.57 -18.15
CA SER A 90 20.40 -0.78 -19.42
C SER A 90 21.90 -0.41 -19.43
N SER A 91 22.42 0.33 -18.45
CA SER A 91 23.82 0.77 -18.31
C SER A 91 24.39 0.62 -16.89
N ALA A 92 25.72 0.61 -16.71
CA ALA A 92 26.35 0.57 -15.38
C ALA A 92 25.96 1.76 -14.48
N LYS A 93 25.79 2.95 -15.07
CA LYS A 93 25.26 4.14 -14.37
C LYS A 93 23.81 3.91 -13.95
N SER A 94 23.00 3.31 -14.81
CA SER A 94 21.60 2.99 -14.49
C SER A 94 21.48 1.91 -13.40
N LYS A 95 22.39 0.92 -13.32
CA LYS A 95 22.39 -0.08 -12.24
C LYS A 95 22.53 0.55 -10.84
N ASN A 96 23.40 1.56 -10.69
CA ASN A 96 23.56 2.25 -9.41
C ASN A 96 22.31 3.07 -9.06
N VAL A 97 21.73 3.76 -10.05
CA VAL A 97 20.44 4.46 -9.90
C VAL A 97 19.31 3.49 -9.55
N THR A 98 19.29 2.28 -10.13
CA THR A 98 18.34 1.22 -9.78
C THR A 98 18.46 0.78 -8.33
N THR A 99 19.68 0.57 -7.82
CA THR A 99 19.87 0.20 -6.42
C THR A 99 19.39 1.30 -5.48
N GLN A 100 19.77 2.56 -5.74
CA GLN A 100 19.34 3.69 -4.92
C GLN A 100 17.83 3.88 -4.92
N ALA A 101 17.18 3.76 -6.09
CA ALA A 101 15.73 3.87 -6.20
C ALA A 101 15.01 2.72 -5.47
N LYS A 102 15.52 1.48 -5.54
CA LYS A 102 14.98 0.35 -4.76
C LYS A 102 15.10 0.60 -3.26
N SER A 103 16.26 1.05 -2.78
CA SER A 103 16.46 1.38 -1.36
C SER A 103 15.54 2.51 -0.91
N TYR A 104 15.35 3.53 -1.75
CA TYR A 104 14.43 4.63 -1.46
C TYR A 104 12.97 4.14 -1.35
N LEU A 105 12.50 3.33 -2.31
CA LEU A 105 11.15 2.75 -2.27
C LEU A 105 10.94 1.89 -1.03
N GLN A 106 11.91 1.07 -0.65
CA GLN A 106 11.85 0.28 0.57
C GLN A 106 11.79 1.15 1.83
N ALA A 107 12.56 2.23 1.90
CA ALA A 107 12.52 3.17 3.03
C ALA A 107 11.15 3.87 3.13
N GLN A 108 10.60 4.33 1.99
CA GLN A 108 9.28 4.94 1.93
C GLN A 108 8.17 3.95 2.33
N MET A 109 8.29 2.69 1.92
CA MET A 109 7.37 1.62 2.34
C MET A 109 7.40 1.43 3.85
N ILE A 110 8.58 1.31 4.46
CA ILE A 110 8.74 1.13 5.91
C ILE A 110 8.10 2.30 6.65
N GLN A 111 8.35 3.53 6.19
CA GLN A 111 7.75 4.73 6.76
C GLN A 111 6.22 4.72 6.62
N SER A 112 5.69 4.39 5.44
CA SER A 112 4.25 4.30 5.19
C SER A 112 3.57 3.25 6.07
N LEU A 113 4.20 2.09 6.26
CA LEU A 113 3.69 1.02 7.13
C LEU A 113 3.59 1.49 8.59
N LYS A 114 4.61 2.22 9.05
CA LYS A 114 4.62 2.81 10.39
C LYS A 114 3.51 3.85 10.55
N GLU A 115 3.35 4.75 9.57
CA GLU A 115 2.30 5.77 9.59
C GLU A 115 0.89 5.17 9.65
N VAL A 116 0.63 4.10 8.90
CA VAL A 116 -0.66 3.38 8.97
C VAL A 116 -0.88 2.76 10.36
N GLN A 117 0.15 2.18 10.97
CA GLN A 117 0.06 1.61 12.30
C GLN A 117 -0.17 2.68 13.38
N ASP A 118 0.58 3.78 13.34
CA ASP A 118 0.46 4.89 14.27
C ASP A 118 -0.91 5.57 14.14
N ALA A 119 -1.40 5.77 12.90
CA ALA A 119 -2.73 6.32 12.65
C ALA A 119 -3.84 5.40 13.19
N ALA A 120 -3.77 4.09 12.94
CA ALA A 120 -4.75 3.14 13.44
C ALA A 120 -4.78 3.11 14.98
N LYS A 121 -3.62 3.17 15.64
CA LYS A 121 -3.53 3.29 17.11
C LYS A 121 -4.18 4.58 17.62
N GLY A 122 -3.90 5.71 16.96
CA GLY A 122 -4.50 6.99 17.29
C GLY A 122 -6.03 6.97 17.16
N GLU A 123 -6.54 6.36 16.08
CA GLU A 123 -7.97 6.17 15.84
C GLU A 123 -8.62 5.29 16.92
N ALA A 124 -7.99 4.17 17.28
CA ALA A 124 -8.46 3.32 18.38
C ALA A 124 -8.57 4.07 19.70
N ALA A 125 -7.54 4.83 20.08
CA ALA A 125 -7.55 5.62 21.30
C ALA A 125 -8.66 6.70 21.26
N ALA A 126 -8.83 7.37 20.12
CA ALA A 126 -9.88 8.37 19.93
C ALA A 126 -11.29 7.77 20.07
N ILE A 127 -11.52 6.58 19.51
CA ILE A 127 -12.79 5.85 19.66
C ILE A 127 -13.10 5.59 21.14
N VAL A 128 -12.12 5.13 21.91
CA VAL A 128 -12.31 4.83 23.35
C VAL A 128 -12.63 6.10 24.13
N ILE A 129 -11.93 7.20 23.84
CA ILE A 129 -12.20 8.50 24.47
C ILE A 129 -13.61 8.97 24.14
N ASP A 130 -14.04 8.89 22.88
CA ASP A 130 -15.38 9.28 22.45
C ASP A 130 -16.46 8.45 23.18
N GLN A 131 -16.30 7.13 23.22
CA GLN A 131 -17.27 6.25 23.87
C GLN A 131 -17.31 6.39 25.39
N ARG A 132 -16.20 6.77 26.04
CA ARG A 132 -16.20 7.06 27.48
C ARG A 132 -17.05 8.28 27.84
N ASN A 133 -17.18 9.23 26.92
CA ASN A 133 -17.90 10.48 27.13
C ASN A 133 -19.38 10.41 26.71
N ARG A 134 -19.84 9.24 26.25
CA ARG A 134 -21.24 8.95 25.91
C ARG A 134 -21.93 8.25 27.08
#